data_AF-A0A941RCI0-F1
#
_entry.id   AF-A0A941RCI0-F1
#
_cell.length_a   1.000
_cell.length_b   1.000
_cell.length_c   1.000
_cell.angle_alpha   90.00
_cell.angle_beta   90.00
_cell.angle_gamma   90.00
#
_symmetry.space_group_name_H-M   'P 1'
#
loop_
_entity.id
_entity.type
_entity.pdbx_description
1 polymer ?
#
loop_
_entity_poly.entity_id
_entity_poly.type
_entity_poly.pdbx_seq_one_letter_code
_entity_poly.pdbx_strand_id
1 'polypeptide(L)'
;MYQPNDNPATHPDIAGRSCSVVAQTSAVRPIRLDYLSDHALSRLRQRLSSPEDPCDRASCSMVVRAAVRFYAGHVDRLSSDLLEQERRGVRQCAEKPGRKRKVSVS
;
A
#
# COMPACT_ATOMS: atom_id res chain seq x y z
N MET A 1 7.98 -6.35 35.21
CA MET A 1 6.60 -6.88 35.26
C MET A 1 5.91 -6.48 33.96
N TYR A 2 5.46 -7.45 33.16
CA TYR A 2 4.69 -7.17 31.94
C TYR A 2 3.29 -6.73 32.36
N GLN A 3 2.90 -5.48 32.11
CA GLN A 3 1.54 -5.03 32.34
C GLN A 3 0.67 -5.43 31.13
N PRO A 4 -0.35 -6.27 31.29
CA PRO A 4 -1.19 -6.72 30.18
C PRO A 4 -2.01 -5.58 29.53
N ASN A 5 -2.06 -4.41 30.16
CA ASN A 5 -2.74 -3.22 29.65
C ASN A 5 -1.94 -2.43 28.60
N ASP A 6 -0.66 -2.75 28.40
CA ASP A 6 0.19 -2.13 27.36
C ASP A 6 0.13 -2.87 26.02
N ASN A 7 -0.81 -3.80 25.85
CA ASN A 7 -0.92 -4.50 24.59
C ASN A 7 -1.57 -3.56 23.54
N PRO A 8 -0.84 -3.15 22.49
CA PRO A 8 -1.36 -2.21 21.49
C PRO A 8 -2.53 -2.77 20.67
N ALA A 9 -2.82 -4.07 20.80
CA ALA A 9 -3.98 -4.72 20.22
C ALA A 9 -5.29 -4.43 20.98
N THR A 10 -5.22 -4.17 22.30
CA THR A 10 -6.41 -3.99 23.16
C THR A 10 -6.63 -2.56 23.62
N HIS A 11 -5.59 -1.73 23.72
CA HIS A 11 -5.70 -0.34 24.18
C HIS A 11 -4.96 0.65 23.25
N PRO A 12 -5.43 0.86 22.01
CA PRO A 12 -4.77 1.75 21.05
C PRO A 12 -4.76 3.22 21.48
N ASP A 13 -5.73 3.63 22.31
CA ASP A 13 -5.94 5.01 22.75
C ASP A 13 -4.90 5.46 23.79
N ILE A 14 -4.41 4.52 24.61
CA ILE A 14 -3.45 4.78 25.70
C ILE A 14 -2.00 4.75 25.16
N ALA A 15 -1.74 3.98 24.10
CA ALA A 15 -0.41 3.83 23.49
C ALA A 15 0.04 5.01 22.60
N GLY A 16 -0.55 6.21 22.74
CA GLY A 16 -0.09 7.43 22.08
C GLY A 16 -0.30 7.48 20.56
N ARG A 17 -1.28 6.73 20.03
CA ARG A 17 -1.59 6.71 18.59
C ARG A 17 -2.91 7.39 18.25
N SER A 18 -3.02 8.68 18.54
CA SER A 18 -4.18 9.53 18.21
C SER A 18 -4.57 9.60 16.72
N CYS A 19 -3.78 9.01 15.80
CA CYS A 19 -4.08 8.94 14.36
C CYS A 19 -3.96 7.54 13.76
N SER A 20 -4.01 6.49 14.57
CA SER A 20 -3.98 5.11 14.08
C SER A 20 -5.39 4.62 13.79
N VAL A 21 -5.97 5.07 12.67
CA VAL A 21 -7.17 4.44 12.10
C VAL A 21 -6.76 3.07 11.56
N VAL A 22 -6.47 2.09 12.43
CA VAL A 22 -6.45 0.69 12.02
C VAL A 22 -7.91 0.32 11.83
N ALA A 23 -8.43 0.52 10.63
CA ALA A 23 -9.68 -0.12 10.27
C ALA A 23 -9.44 -1.63 10.46
N GLN A 24 -9.99 -2.22 11.53
CA GLN A 24 -10.03 -3.67 11.70
C GLN A 24 -10.87 -4.23 10.56
N THR A 25 -10.22 -4.53 9.44
CA THR A 25 -10.86 -5.18 8.30
C THR A 25 -10.72 -6.68 8.50
N SER A 26 -11.80 -7.32 8.94
CA SER A 26 -11.90 -8.79 9.05
C SER A 26 -11.86 -9.50 7.69
N ALA A 27 -12.05 -8.76 6.60
CA ALA A 27 -11.97 -9.25 5.23
C ALA A 27 -10.74 -8.68 4.51
N VAL A 28 -9.69 -9.49 4.39
CA VAL A 28 -8.56 -9.18 3.50
C VAL A 28 -8.97 -9.50 2.06
N ARG A 29 -9.45 -8.48 1.32
CA ARG A 29 -9.66 -8.60 -0.12
C ARG A 29 -8.37 -8.17 -0.83
N PRO A 30 -7.83 -8.99 -1.74
CA PRO A 30 -6.66 -8.59 -2.52
C PRO A 30 -7.00 -7.36 -3.36
N ILE A 31 -6.16 -6.34 -3.29
CA ILE A 31 -6.28 -5.14 -4.12
C ILE A 31 -6.00 -5.55 -5.57
N ARG A 32 -6.93 -5.23 -6.48
CA ARG A 32 -6.75 -5.45 -7.91
C ARG A 32 -5.90 -4.32 -8.47
N LEU A 33 -4.77 -4.69 -9.07
CA LEU A 33 -3.87 -3.77 -9.73
C LEU A 33 -3.97 -3.98 -11.24
N ASP A 34 -3.96 -2.88 -11.99
CA ASP A 34 -3.69 -2.96 -13.42
C ASP A 34 -2.19 -3.16 -13.67
N TYR A 35 -1.85 -3.40 -14.93
CA TYR A 35 -0.47 -3.63 -15.34
C TYR A 35 0.45 -2.44 -14.98
N LEU A 36 -0.04 -1.22 -15.13
CA LEU A 36 0.73 -0.01 -14.85
C LEU A 36 1.03 0.13 -13.36
N SER A 37 0.02 -0.03 -12.50
CA SER A 37 0.20 0.01 -11.04
C SER A 37 1.09 -1.11 -10.55
N ASP A 38 0.92 -2.33 -11.07
CA ASP A 38 1.75 -3.48 -10.71
C ASP A 38 3.23 -3.28 -11.07
N HIS A 39 3.49 -2.76 -12.27
CA HIS A 39 4.84 -2.41 -12.72
C HIS A 39 5.43 -1.24 -11.90
N ALA A 40 4.63 -0.23 -11.59
CA ALA A 40 5.06 0.91 -10.78
C ALA A 40 5.46 0.47 -9.35
N LEU A 41 4.67 -0.37 -8.70
CA LEU A 41 5.01 -0.92 -7.38
C LEU A 41 6.27 -1.79 -7.42
N SER A 42 6.46 -2.56 -8.50
CA SER A 42 7.68 -3.36 -8.70
C SER A 42 8.94 -2.47 -8.80
N ARG A 43 8.88 -1.41 -9.62
CA ARG A 43 9.98 -0.43 -9.72
C ARG A 43 10.23 0.28 -8.40
N LEU A 44 9.16 0.64 -7.69
CA LEU A 44 9.29 1.29 -6.39
C LEU A 44 9.96 0.36 -5.37
N ARG A 45 9.63 -0.93 -5.37
CA ARG A 45 10.31 -1.92 -4.53
C ARG A 45 11.80 -2.01 -4.82
N GLN A 46 12.18 -2.01 -6.10
CA GLN A 46 13.60 -2.00 -6.50
C GLN A 46 14.32 -0.75 -5.99
N ARG A 47 13.70 0.43 -6.09
CA ARG A 47 14.30 1.69 -5.63
C ARG A 47 14.39 1.82 -4.12
N LEU A 48 13.48 1.18 -3.38
CA LEU A 48 13.46 1.19 -1.92
C LEU A 48 14.35 0.10 -1.30
N SER A 49 14.77 -0.89 -2.08
CA SER A 49 15.69 -1.93 -1.61
C SER A 49 17.13 -1.45 -1.82
N SER A 50 18.02 -1.75 -0.89
CA SER A 50 19.44 -1.45 -1.09
C SER A 50 19.97 -2.30 -2.26
N PRO A 51 20.66 -1.69 -3.25
CA PRO A 51 21.33 -2.45 -4.30
C PRO A 51 22.58 -3.19 -3.77
N GLU A 52 23.11 -2.77 -2.63
CA GLU A 52 24.36 -3.29 -2.06
C GLU A 52 24.13 -4.45 -1.08
N ASP A 53 22.94 -4.54 -0.49
CA ASP A 53 22.58 -5.59 0.46
C ASP A 53 21.38 -6.43 -0.05
N PRO A 54 21.62 -7.68 -0.50
CA PRO A 54 20.56 -8.60 -0.93
C PRO A 54 19.51 -8.91 0.16
N CYS A 55 19.86 -8.74 1.43
CA CYS A 55 18.97 -8.97 2.58
C CYS A 55 18.04 -7.78 2.85
N ASP A 56 18.41 -6.57 2.41
CA ASP A 56 17.60 -5.36 2.57
C ASP A 56 16.55 -5.20 1.46
N ARG A 57 15.68 -6.21 1.34
CA ARG A 57 14.55 -6.18 0.41
C ARG A 57 13.36 -5.46 1.03
N ALA A 58 12.91 -4.38 0.38
CA ALA A 58 11.72 -3.67 0.80
C ALA A 58 10.50 -4.61 0.85
N SER A 59 9.81 -4.60 2.00
CA SER A 59 8.57 -5.37 2.21
C SER A 59 7.40 -4.77 1.43
N CYS A 60 6.37 -5.58 1.15
CA CYS A 60 5.16 -5.08 0.47
C CYS A 60 4.52 -3.91 1.23
N SER A 61 4.48 -3.96 2.57
CA SER A 61 3.93 -2.88 3.39
C SER A 61 4.71 -1.57 3.26
N MET A 62 6.04 -1.64 3.17
CA MET A 62 6.89 -0.45 2.93
C MET A 62 6.59 0.16 1.56
N VAL A 63 6.53 -0.69 0.52
CA VAL A 63 6.25 -0.25 -0.85
C VAL A 63 4.88 0.44 -0.93
N VAL A 64 3.84 -0.15 -0.33
CA VAL A 64 2.49 0.45 -0.32
C VAL A 64 2.48 1.78 0.45
N ARG A 65 3.11 1.85 1.62
CA ARG A 65 3.20 3.11 2.39
C ARG A 65 3.91 4.21 1.60
N ALA A 66 5.01 3.88 0.93
CA ALA A 66 5.74 4.82 0.08
C ALA A 66 4.87 5.28 -1.11
N ALA A 67 4.19 4.34 -1.78
CA ALA A 67 3.30 4.65 -2.91
C ALA A 67 2.18 5.61 -2.51
N VAL A 68 1.54 5.38 -1.35
CA VAL A 68 0.50 6.28 -0.82
C VAL A 68 1.05 7.68 -0.52
N ARG A 69 2.27 7.79 0.03
CA ARG A 69 2.90 9.10 0.28
C ARG A 69 3.23 9.85 -1.01
N PHE A 70 3.74 9.15 -2.03
CA PHE A 70 3.96 9.73 -3.34
C PHE A 70 2.66 10.20 -3.98
N TYR A 71 1.60 9.38 -3.89
CA TYR A 71 0.29 9.72 -4.41
C TYR A 71 -0.31 10.93 -3.69
N ALA A 72 -0.23 11.00 -2.36
CA ALA A 72 -0.72 12.15 -1.60
C ALA A 72 -0.08 13.46 -2.08
N GLY A 73 1.25 13.50 -2.21
CA GLY A 73 1.95 14.68 -2.74
C GLY A 73 1.68 14.98 -4.22
N HIS A 74 1.18 14.00 -4.98
CA HIS A 74 0.80 14.15 -6.38
C HIS A 74 -0.62 14.70 -6.53
N VAL A 75 -1.58 14.20 -5.73
CA VAL A 75 -3.00 14.61 -5.78
C VAL A 75 -3.15 16.10 -5.54
N ASP A 76 -2.38 16.66 -4.60
CA ASP A 76 -2.39 18.11 -4.30
C ASP A 76 -1.98 18.99 -5.50
N ARG A 77 -1.40 18.39 -6.55
CA ARG A 77 -0.90 19.08 -7.76
C ARG A 77 -1.69 18.73 -9.02
N LEU A 78 -2.69 17.85 -8.93
CA LEU A 78 -3.49 17.44 -10.08
C LEU A 78 -4.52 18.52 -10.45
N SER A 79 -4.71 18.73 -11.76
CA SER A 79 -5.86 19.46 -12.25
C SER A 79 -7.14 18.61 -12.11
N SER A 80 -8.30 19.26 -12.07
CA SER A 80 -9.60 18.59 -11.96
C SER A 80 -9.83 17.54 -13.05
N ASP A 81 -9.39 17.81 -14.28
CA ASP A 81 -9.54 16.89 -15.42
C ASP A 81 -8.72 15.61 -15.24
N LEU A 82 -7.48 15.73 -14.74
CA LEU A 82 -6.62 14.59 -14.47
C LEU A 82 -7.13 13.76 -13.29
N LEU A 83 -7.68 14.43 -12.26
CA LEU A 83 -8.31 13.74 -11.14
C LEU A 83 -9.52 12.91 -11.57
N GLU A 84 -10.35 13.42 -12.49
CA GLU A 84 -11.47 12.67 -13.05
C GLU A 84 -11.03 11.51 -13.97
N GLN A 85 -9.94 11.67 -14.70
CA GLN A 85 -9.34 10.56 -15.44
C GLN A 85 -8.85 9.46 -14.48
N GLU A 86 -8.16 9.82 -13.42
CA GLU A 86 -7.68 8.89 -12.39
C GLU A 86 -8.85 8.17 -11.72
N ARG A 87 -9.90 8.90 -11.33
CA ARG A 87 -11.12 8.33 -10.74
C ARG A 87 -11.76 7.28 -11.65
N ARG A 88 -11.84 7.54 -12.95
CA ARG A 88 -12.35 6.58 -13.95
C ARG A 88 -11.44 5.35 -14.05
N GLY A 89 -10.11 5.56 -14.09
CA GLY A 89 -9.13 4.47 -14.14
C GLY A 89 -9.25 3.50 -12.96
N VAL A 90 -9.34 4.03 -11.74
CA VAL A 90 -9.47 3.22 -10.52
C VAL A 90 -10.76 2.38 -10.53
N ARG A 91 -11.90 2.97 -10.92
CA ARG A 91 -13.17 2.24 -10.99
C ARG A 91 -13.12 1.10 -12.00
N GLN A 92 -12.59 1.35 -13.20
CA GLN A 92 -12.44 0.32 -14.22
C GLN A 92 -11.53 -0.83 -13.75
N CYS A 93 -10.51 -0.55 -12.93
CA CYS A 93 -9.63 -1.59 -12.39
C CYS A 93 -10.33 -2.47 -11.35
N ALA A 94 -11.23 -1.89 -10.53
CA ALA A 94 -12.00 -2.63 -9.55
C ALA A 94 -12.97 -3.64 -10.20
N GLU A 95 -13.52 -3.29 -11.36
CA GLU A 95 -14.50 -4.11 -12.08
C GLU A 95 -13.87 -5.29 -12.84
N LYS A 96 -12.58 -5.22 -13.22
CA LYS A 96 -11.90 -6.27 -13.98
C LYS A 96 -11.70 -7.55 -13.15
N PRO A 97 -11.92 -8.76 -13.72
CA PRO A 97 -11.68 -10.02 -13.01
C PRO A 97 -10.22 -10.13 -12.55
N GLY A 98 -10.00 -10.64 -11.34
CA GLY A 98 -8.68 -10.73 -10.74
C GLY A 98 -7.75 -11.62 -11.57
N ARG A 99 -6.69 -11.04 -12.15
CA ARG A 99 -5.61 -11.82 -12.76
C ARG A 99 -4.71 -12.38 -11.67
N LYS A 100 -4.58 -13.72 -11.62
CA LYS A 100 -3.52 -14.35 -10.83
C LYS A 100 -2.18 -14.02 -11.49
N ARG A 101 -1.25 -13.40 -10.76
CA ARG A 101 0.15 -13.26 -11.22
C ARG A 101 0.67 -14.68 -11.51
N LYS A 102 1.11 -14.94 -12.74
CA LYS A 102 1.87 -16.16 -13.02
C LYS A 102 3.20 -16.02 -12.30
N VAL A 103 3.40 -16.78 -11.23
CA VAL A 103 4.70 -16.86 -10.59
C VAL A 103 5.57 -17.68 -11.53
N SER A 104 6.44 -17.01 -12.29
CA SER A 104 7.57 -17.69 -12.93
C SER A 104 8.53 -18.07 -11.80
N VAL A 105 8.49 -19.34 -11.40
CA VAL A 105 9.55 -19.91 -10.56
C VAL A 105 10.78 -19.95 -11.45
N SER A 106 11.79 -19.17 -11.12
CA SER A 106 13.13 -19.19 -11.73
C SER A 106 14.09 -19.80 -10.73
#